data_AF-A0A5C7DNI0-F1
#
_entry.id   AF-A0A5C7DNI0-F1
#
_cell.length_a   1.000
_cell.length_b   1.000
_cell.length_c   1.000
_cell.angle_alpha   90.00
_cell.angle_beta   90.00
_cell.angle_gamma   90.00
#
_symmetry.space_group_name_H-M   'P 1'
#
loop_
_entity.id
_entity.type
_entity.pdbx_description
1 polymer ?
#
loop_
_entity_poly.entity_id
_entity_poly.type
_entity_poly.pdbx_seq_one_letter_code
_entity_poly.pdbx_strand_id
1 'polypeptide(L)'
;MLNVTINKVNFDELNIDNLSKRGILQTLEKFWNGNQNEYIEYLDNIGIEYYKNYKNIFNLNQQLNSDIAILQENINQGKYGNFNFKISTIIKNLKDINDLEYYKLNIDLRELNDKTTSQTIKDIFTNIDSVSLVDFKEINDERISLIYHKKGAIVFFDELIIANSRADRVNLIENFQVPKDNNFIVSRFILDFSRELLKENINESFSHTYYIGKKKVSNIKDVKEICYWGELNLKEKEEKKFEEKAQSEKENMIKEQAKSELKQENNNKRESLTKDSYEKIIQNDTSNIKLYNISSMEDDLNKNNLNETKEQNKIQIEKEQAKKEENEIEKIIKYSFEIYEEKEIEKTKQRLQKAQKEANEAYADLKNYLNNGTTILEAIRNIQQKYRNEDTVNFASLLFSKDILNLKNKEEEIKKLKDELDKSIKYEDQLSDEITKREETISKLKGTIQLKTNEIIAMREEFDNEIEQLKNNEEKIKEIEKILVEQEETINELDNENQKLSDDYKISKEKLIKLETENNILKERVKENKEERKYYEDIQKGFYRYQIELEKAKEEKEKLLLKIKKIEENERQNEEKINRMIEKMKSKENESDTTLRAKDIIEGNLDKDFKNYKKN
;
A
#
# COMPACT_ATOMS: atom_id res chain seq x y z
N MET A 1 38.77 -12.15 -7.40
CA MET A 1 39.75 -11.08 -7.71
C MET A 1 39.11 -9.74 -7.41
N LEU A 2 39.83 -8.85 -6.72
CA LEU A 2 39.35 -7.57 -6.24
C LEU A 2 39.95 -6.44 -7.08
N ASN A 3 39.15 -5.89 -8.01
CA ASN A 3 39.61 -4.80 -8.87
C ASN A 3 39.66 -3.47 -8.10
N VAL A 4 40.80 -2.78 -8.18
CA VAL A 4 41.10 -1.54 -7.45
C VAL A 4 41.26 -0.36 -8.40
N THR A 5 40.58 0.73 -8.09
CA THR A 5 40.69 2.01 -8.83
C THR A 5 40.79 3.19 -7.87
N ILE A 6 41.49 4.24 -8.27
CA ILE A 6 41.55 5.50 -7.52
C ILE A 6 41.09 6.63 -8.43
N ASN A 7 40.17 7.46 -7.91
CA ASN A 7 39.72 8.69 -8.56
C ASN A 7 39.77 9.84 -7.56
N LYS A 8 39.86 11.08 -8.05
CA LYS A 8 39.58 12.26 -7.22
C LYS A 8 38.12 12.27 -6.82
N VAL A 9 37.85 12.70 -5.59
CA VAL A 9 36.49 12.71 -5.04
C VAL A 9 35.72 13.89 -5.63
N ASN A 10 34.48 13.64 -6.03
CA ASN A 10 33.50 14.67 -6.29
C ASN A 10 32.68 14.91 -5.00
N PHE A 11 32.70 16.14 -4.48
CA PHE A 11 32.02 16.47 -3.22
C PHE A 11 30.50 16.38 -3.31
N ASP A 12 29.93 16.51 -4.51
CA ASP A 12 28.50 16.35 -4.74
C ASP A 12 28.01 14.90 -4.55
N GLU A 13 28.93 13.93 -4.59
CA GLU A 13 28.63 12.50 -4.49
C GLU A 13 28.87 11.93 -3.07
N LEU A 14 29.34 12.75 -2.13
CA LEU A 14 29.66 12.32 -0.77
C LEU A 14 28.42 12.39 0.13
N ASN A 15 27.90 11.22 0.53
CA ASN A 15 26.93 11.14 1.63
C ASN A 15 27.66 11.06 2.98
N ILE A 16 27.44 12.08 3.82
CA ILE A 16 28.20 12.35 5.05
C ILE A 16 27.45 11.85 6.30
N ASP A 17 26.21 11.38 6.14
CA ASP A 17 25.44 10.82 7.25
C ASP A 17 26.01 9.46 7.73
N ASN A 18 26.82 8.79 6.89
CA ASN A 18 27.47 7.51 7.16
C ASN A 18 28.98 7.63 7.46
N LEU A 19 29.40 8.73 8.09
CA LEU A 19 30.80 8.89 8.51
C LEU A 19 31.13 7.99 9.71
N SER A 20 31.75 6.83 9.45
CA SER A 20 32.19 5.91 10.50
C SER A 20 33.51 6.30 11.18
N LYS A 21 34.20 7.36 10.72
CA LYS A 21 35.52 7.75 11.24
C LYS A 21 35.73 9.24 11.41
N ARG A 22 36.38 9.57 12.52
CA ARG A 22 36.75 10.93 12.91
C ARG A 22 38.19 11.16 12.45
N GLY A 23 38.36 12.11 11.52
CA GLY A 23 39.67 12.50 11.01
C GLY A 23 40.62 13.01 12.11
N ILE A 24 41.87 13.20 11.70
CA ILE A 24 43.14 13.59 12.35
C ILE A 24 43.44 12.97 13.72
N LEU A 25 42.48 13.04 14.62
CA LEU A 25 42.62 12.73 16.04
C LEU A 25 42.88 11.24 16.26
N GLN A 26 42.20 10.35 15.52
CA GLN A 26 42.48 8.89 15.57
C GLN A 26 43.85 8.54 15.00
N THR A 27 44.25 9.19 13.90
CA THR A 27 45.56 8.92 13.29
C THR A 27 46.69 9.43 14.20
N LEU A 28 46.48 10.53 14.92
CA LEU A 28 47.43 11.07 15.89
C LEU A 28 47.48 10.28 17.21
N GLU A 29 46.39 9.60 17.59
CA GLU A 29 46.31 8.75 18.79
C GLU A 29 47.42 7.69 18.83
N LYS A 30 47.79 7.13 17.65
CA LYS A 30 48.88 6.14 17.50
C LYS A 30 50.23 6.64 18.03
N PHE A 31 50.35 7.93 18.26
CA PHE A 31 51.58 8.57 18.71
C PHE A 31 51.48 9.11 20.15
N TRP A 32 50.37 8.85 20.83
CA TRP A 32 50.20 9.13 22.25
C TRP A 32 50.82 8.01 23.08
N ASN A 33 51.71 8.35 24.03
CA ASN A 33 52.36 7.35 24.89
C ASN A 33 51.54 6.97 26.14
N GLY A 34 50.27 7.38 26.20
CA GLY A 34 49.34 7.05 27.28
C GLY A 34 48.20 6.13 26.81
N ASN A 35 47.17 5.98 27.63
CA ASN A 35 45.96 5.24 27.22
C ASN A 35 44.98 6.14 26.42
N GLN A 36 43.99 5.52 25.79
CA GLN A 36 43.00 6.22 24.95
C GLN A 36 42.17 7.24 25.76
N ASN A 37 41.81 6.94 27.01
CA ASN A 37 41.02 7.85 27.84
C ASN A 37 41.82 9.12 28.17
N GLU A 38 43.11 8.98 28.50
CA GLU A 38 44.02 10.10 28.74
C GLU A 38 44.19 10.97 27.48
N TYR A 39 44.16 10.37 26.30
CA TYR A 39 44.23 11.10 25.03
C TYR A 39 42.98 11.95 24.80
N ILE A 40 41.79 11.36 25.04
CA ILE A 40 40.51 12.06 24.90
C ILE A 40 40.42 13.20 25.94
N GLU A 41 40.79 12.94 27.19
CA GLU A 41 40.83 13.97 28.23
C GLU A 41 41.79 15.11 27.87
N TYR A 42 42.96 14.81 27.30
CA TYR A 42 43.87 15.83 26.81
C TYR A 42 43.23 16.71 25.73
N LEU A 43 42.57 16.10 24.74
CA LEU A 43 41.88 16.83 23.66
C LEU A 43 40.76 17.73 24.19
N ASP A 44 39.92 17.21 25.09
CA ASP A 44 38.84 17.98 25.70
C ASP A 44 39.39 19.16 26.53
N ASN A 45 40.49 18.95 27.27
CA ASN A 45 41.15 20.00 28.06
C ASN A 45 41.72 21.15 27.21
N ILE A 46 42.14 20.88 25.97
CA ILE A 46 42.60 21.91 25.03
C ILE A 46 41.47 22.50 24.19
N GLY A 47 40.22 22.04 24.38
CA GLY A 47 39.03 22.56 23.70
C GLY A 47 38.69 21.86 22.38
N ILE A 48 39.19 20.64 22.16
CA ILE A 48 38.89 19.82 20.98
C ILE A 48 37.89 18.74 21.39
N GLU A 49 36.66 18.86 20.89
CA GLU A 49 35.58 17.92 21.18
C GLU A 49 35.77 16.62 20.38
N TYR A 50 36.25 15.57 21.05
CA TYR A 50 36.51 14.29 20.39
C TYR A 50 35.25 13.65 19.79
N TYR A 51 34.07 13.91 20.36
CA TYR A 51 32.79 13.28 19.98
C TYR A 51 31.89 14.09 19.03
N LYS A 52 32.42 15.15 18.43
CA LYS A 52 31.63 16.02 17.55
C LYS A 52 31.17 15.34 16.26
N ASN A 53 29.92 15.57 15.89
CA ASN A 53 29.32 15.10 14.63
C ASN A 53 29.26 16.22 13.59
N TYR A 54 29.43 15.87 12.31
CA TYR A 54 29.52 16.83 11.21
C TYR A 54 28.41 16.60 10.19
N LYS A 55 27.81 17.69 9.69
CA LYS A 55 26.70 17.65 8.72
C LYS A 55 27.16 17.62 7.25
N ASN A 56 28.36 18.13 6.97
CA ASN A 56 28.93 18.15 5.63
C ASN A 56 30.47 18.26 5.69
N ILE A 57 31.13 18.09 4.54
CA ILE A 57 32.59 18.03 4.43
C ILE A 57 33.23 19.40 4.67
N PHE A 58 32.56 20.47 4.27
CA PHE A 58 33.04 21.84 4.48
C PHE A 58 33.12 22.17 5.98
N ASN A 59 32.07 21.83 6.73
CA ASN A 59 32.02 21.97 8.18
C ASN A 59 33.07 21.10 8.87
N LEU A 60 33.29 19.87 8.37
CA LEU A 60 34.36 19.00 8.86
C LEU A 60 35.73 19.65 8.64
N ASN A 61 36.03 20.10 7.42
CA ASN A 61 37.34 20.66 7.09
C ASN A 61 37.60 21.97 7.85
N GLN A 62 36.59 22.81 8.02
CA GLN A 62 36.68 24.02 8.83
C GLN A 62 37.00 23.69 10.29
N GLN A 63 36.31 22.69 10.87
CA GLN A 63 36.60 22.27 12.24
C GLN A 63 37.98 21.62 12.36
N LEU A 64 38.35 20.72 11.44
CA LEU A 64 39.66 20.07 11.45
C LEU A 64 40.81 21.09 11.39
N ASN A 65 40.67 22.13 10.57
CA ASN A 65 41.66 23.20 10.51
C ASN A 65 41.69 24.04 11.81
N SER A 66 40.53 24.26 12.44
CA SER A 66 40.47 24.85 13.78
C SER A 66 41.16 23.97 14.83
N ASP A 67 40.92 22.66 14.80
CA ASP A 67 41.51 21.69 15.73
C ASP A 67 43.03 21.59 15.53
N ILE A 68 43.52 21.62 14.28
CA ILE A 68 44.95 21.71 13.95
C ILE A 68 45.55 22.98 14.58
N ALA A 69 44.89 24.13 14.44
CA ALA A 69 45.38 25.39 14.99
C ALA A 69 45.44 25.36 16.53
N ILE A 70 44.41 24.81 17.18
CA ILE A 70 44.39 24.62 18.64
C ILE A 70 45.51 23.68 19.10
N LEU A 71 45.73 22.56 18.41
CA LEU A 71 46.84 21.65 18.68
C LEU A 71 48.19 22.33 18.54
N GLN A 72 48.39 23.09 17.45
CA GLN A 72 49.61 23.85 17.22
C GLN A 72 49.89 24.89 18.29
N GLU A 73 48.86 25.64 18.69
CA GLU A 73 48.97 26.66 19.72
C GLU A 73 49.37 26.03 21.07
N ASN A 74 48.69 24.98 21.50
CA ASN A 74 48.98 24.30 22.77
C ASN A 74 50.38 23.67 22.79
N ILE A 75 50.78 23.05 21.67
CA ILE A 75 52.12 22.47 21.51
C ILE A 75 53.20 23.56 21.47
N ASN A 76 52.92 24.74 20.90
CA ASN A 76 53.83 25.89 20.95
C ASN A 76 53.95 26.48 22.36
N GLN A 77 52.89 26.41 23.16
CA GLN A 77 52.88 26.79 24.58
C GLN A 77 53.55 25.76 25.50
N GLY A 78 54.07 24.65 24.96
CA GLY A 78 54.74 23.60 25.73
C GLY A 78 53.80 22.59 26.41
N LYS A 79 52.50 22.63 26.10
CA LYS A 79 51.49 21.70 26.62
C LYS A 79 51.42 20.44 25.74
N TYR A 80 52.50 19.67 25.73
CA TYR A 80 52.65 18.51 24.86
C TYR A 80 51.84 17.27 25.28
N GLY A 81 51.32 17.23 26.51
CA GLY A 81 50.71 16.01 27.06
C GLY A 81 51.68 14.82 27.05
N ASN A 82 51.18 13.62 26.77
CA ASN A 82 51.97 12.38 26.61
C ASN A 82 52.42 12.14 25.16
N PHE A 83 52.36 13.14 24.27
CA PHE A 83 52.93 13.00 22.94
C PHE A 83 54.46 12.89 23.01
N ASN A 84 55.04 11.96 22.25
CA ASN A 84 56.47 11.91 22.01
C ASN A 84 56.99 13.24 21.42
N PHE A 85 58.16 13.69 21.89
CA PHE A 85 58.83 14.92 21.44
C PHE A 85 58.98 15.00 19.90
N LYS A 86 59.23 13.88 19.22
CA LYS A 86 59.33 13.85 17.74
C LYS A 86 58.03 14.32 17.05
N ILE A 87 56.87 13.99 17.63
CA ILE A 87 55.55 14.35 17.09
C ILE A 87 55.27 15.84 17.29
N SER A 88 55.70 16.40 18.41
CA SER A 88 55.47 17.83 18.70
C SER A 88 56.01 18.73 17.58
N THR A 89 57.18 18.40 17.03
CA THR A 89 57.77 19.13 15.89
C THR A 89 56.96 18.98 14.61
N ILE A 90 56.30 17.84 14.45
CA ILE A 90 55.51 17.53 13.27
C ILE A 90 54.13 18.19 13.34
N ILE A 91 53.46 18.16 14.50
CA ILE A 91 52.17 18.85 14.69
C ILE A 91 52.36 20.37 14.52
N LYS A 92 53.46 20.95 15.03
CA LYS A 92 53.82 22.37 14.81
C LYS A 92 53.86 22.78 13.34
N ASN A 93 54.20 21.84 12.45
CA ASN A 93 54.34 22.08 11.01
C ASN A 93 53.19 21.50 10.19
N LEU A 94 52.11 21.07 10.84
CA LEU A 94 50.97 20.45 10.17
C LEU A 94 50.18 21.50 9.38
N LYS A 95 50.23 21.42 8.06
CA LYS A 95 49.45 22.34 7.21
C LYS A 95 47.97 22.06 7.30
N ASP A 96 47.16 23.06 6.97
CA ASP A 96 45.72 22.94 6.79
C ASP A 96 45.33 21.84 5.79
N ILE A 97 44.13 21.31 5.97
CA ILE A 97 43.44 20.35 5.12
C ILE A 97 42.62 21.12 4.10
N ASN A 98 42.76 20.76 2.83
CA ASN A 98 42.08 21.40 1.72
C ASN A 98 41.04 20.47 1.11
N ASP A 99 39.92 21.03 0.69
CA ASP A 99 38.84 20.29 0.05
C ASP A 99 39.32 19.59 -1.22
N LEU A 100 40.15 20.21 -2.06
CA LEU A 100 40.56 19.62 -3.35
C LEU A 100 41.56 18.44 -3.26
N GLU A 101 41.83 17.93 -2.06
CA GLU A 101 42.89 16.97 -1.78
C GLU A 101 42.39 15.58 -1.37
N TYR A 102 41.11 15.29 -1.59
CA TYR A 102 40.47 13.99 -1.31
C TYR A 102 40.43 13.05 -2.53
N TYR A 103 40.65 11.77 -2.26
CA TYR A 103 40.72 10.68 -3.24
C TYR A 103 39.85 9.50 -2.78
N LYS A 104 39.28 8.77 -3.74
CA LYS A 104 38.41 7.61 -3.51
C LYS A 104 39.08 6.36 -4.08
N LEU A 105 39.49 5.46 -3.21
CA LEU A 105 39.92 4.10 -3.53
C LEU A 105 38.66 3.23 -3.60
N ASN A 106 38.31 2.72 -4.78
CA ASN A 106 37.21 1.77 -4.96
C ASN A 106 37.74 0.36 -5.12
N ILE A 107 37.12 -0.59 -4.43
CA ILE A 107 37.36 -2.03 -4.55
C ILE A 107 36.05 -2.68 -5.03
N ASP A 108 36.12 -3.34 -6.18
CA ASP A 108 34.98 -4.00 -6.81
C ASP A 108 34.79 -5.41 -6.24
N LEU A 109 33.58 -5.70 -5.76
CA LEU A 109 33.20 -6.99 -5.18
C LEU A 109 32.36 -7.86 -6.13
N ARG A 110 32.00 -7.36 -7.33
CA ARG A 110 31.07 -8.05 -8.25
C ARG A 110 31.59 -9.38 -8.79
N GLU A 111 32.91 -9.57 -8.80
CA GLU A 111 33.54 -10.82 -9.24
C GLU A 111 33.57 -11.89 -8.13
N LEU A 112 33.06 -11.61 -6.93
CA LEU A 112 32.93 -12.58 -5.85
C LEU A 112 31.61 -13.34 -5.98
N ASN A 113 31.68 -14.65 -6.19
CA ASN A 113 30.49 -15.50 -6.36
C ASN A 113 29.78 -15.84 -5.03
N ASP A 114 30.46 -15.67 -3.89
CA ASP A 114 29.96 -16.06 -2.57
C ASP A 114 29.57 -14.84 -1.72
N LYS A 115 28.28 -14.76 -1.36
CA LYS A 115 27.71 -13.69 -0.53
C LYS A 115 28.28 -13.67 0.89
N THR A 116 28.64 -14.83 1.45
CA THR A 116 29.18 -14.90 2.81
C THR A 116 30.59 -14.32 2.86
N THR A 117 31.47 -14.74 1.94
CA THR A 117 32.78 -14.13 1.75
C THR A 117 32.69 -12.62 1.50
N SER A 118 31.75 -12.17 0.66
CA SER A 118 31.54 -10.74 0.42
C SER A 118 31.15 -9.97 1.70
N GLN A 119 30.35 -10.56 2.59
CA GLN A 119 29.97 -9.90 3.84
C GLN A 119 31.16 -9.82 4.81
N THR A 120 31.91 -10.92 4.96
CA THR A 120 33.14 -10.93 5.77
C THR A 120 34.15 -9.89 5.29
N ILE A 121 34.33 -9.74 3.97
CA ILE A 121 35.19 -8.71 3.36
C ILE A 121 34.71 -7.30 3.73
N LYS A 122 33.40 -7.04 3.73
CA LYS A 122 32.81 -5.75 4.13
C LYS A 122 33.03 -5.47 5.63
N ASP A 123 32.85 -6.48 6.48
CA ASP A 123 33.03 -6.36 7.92
C ASP A 123 34.50 -6.07 8.26
N ILE A 124 35.44 -6.80 7.65
CA ILE A 124 36.87 -6.53 7.75
C ILE A 124 37.19 -5.10 7.28
N PHE A 125 36.70 -4.73 6.08
CA PHE A 125 36.93 -3.39 5.52
C PHE A 125 36.44 -2.30 6.45
N THR A 126 35.32 -2.49 7.16
CA THR A 126 34.75 -1.53 8.12
C THR A 126 35.66 -1.31 9.33
N ASN A 127 36.38 -2.33 9.78
CA ASN A 127 37.18 -2.28 11.01
C ASN A 127 38.62 -1.78 10.82
N ILE A 128 39.14 -1.72 9.59
CA ILE A 128 40.56 -1.37 9.35
C ILE A 128 40.85 0.14 9.40
N ASP A 129 41.92 0.53 10.09
CA ASP A 129 42.37 1.92 10.10
C ASP A 129 43.23 2.32 8.90
N SER A 130 42.82 3.39 8.22
CA SER A 130 43.69 4.07 7.27
C SER A 130 44.78 4.84 8.01
N VAL A 131 45.91 5.05 7.33
CA VAL A 131 46.96 5.98 7.77
C VAL A 131 46.76 7.39 7.20
N SER A 132 45.66 7.61 6.48
CA SER A 132 45.23 8.96 6.13
C SER A 132 44.95 9.77 7.40
N LEU A 133 45.19 11.08 7.32
CA LEU A 133 44.72 11.97 8.37
C LEU A 133 43.20 12.03 8.38
N VAL A 134 42.53 12.02 7.23
CA VAL A 134 41.07 11.99 7.18
C VAL A 134 40.66 10.88 6.25
N ASP A 135 39.85 9.95 6.72
CA ASP A 135 39.29 8.87 5.92
C ASP A 135 37.82 8.63 6.23
N PHE A 136 37.11 8.16 5.22
CA PHE A 136 35.71 7.77 5.27
C PHE A 136 35.55 6.46 4.50
N LYS A 137 34.57 5.66 4.92
CA LYS A 137 34.27 4.39 4.29
C LYS A 137 32.85 4.42 3.77
N GLU A 138 32.69 4.06 2.50
CA GLU A 138 31.40 3.88 1.85
C GLU A 138 31.27 2.41 1.50
N ILE A 139 30.19 1.77 1.99
CA ILE A 139 29.94 0.35 1.82
C ILE A 139 28.63 0.22 1.05
N ASN A 140 28.73 -0.28 -0.18
CA ASN A 140 27.61 -0.61 -1.03
C ASN A 140 27.57 -2.13 -1.24
N ASP A 141 26.50 -2.63 -1.86
CA ASP A 141 26.34 -4.07 -2.07
C ASP A 141 27.44 -4.67 -2.94
N GLU A 142 27.83 -3.95 -3.99
CA GLU A 142 28.74 -4.43 -5.03
C GLU A 142 30.16 -3.83 -4.92
N ARG A 143 30.35 -2.82 -4.08
CA ARG A 143 31.60 -2.04 -4.00
C ARG A 143 31.84 -1.52 -2.59
N ILE A 144 33.10 -1.53 -2.18
CA ILE A 144 33.57 -0.85 -0.97
C ILE A 144 34.55 0.24 -1.37
N SER A 145 34.43 1.41 -0.75
CA SER A 145 35.23 2.58 -1.11
C SER A 145 35.84 3.24 0.11
N LEU A 146 37.15 3.49 0.07
CA LEU A 146 37.86 4.30 1.05
C LEU A 146 38.06 5.69 0.45
N ILE A 147 37.37 6.68 1.00
CA ILE A 147 37.62 8.08 0.70
C ILE A 147 38.69 8.56 1.67
N TYR A 148 39.76 9.18 1.19
CA TYR A 148 40.86 9.60 2.04
C TYR A 148 41.48 10.91 1.55
N HIS A 149 41.94 11.73 2.50
CA HIS A 149 42.74 12.90 2.20
C HIS A 149 44.18 12.48 1.86
N LYS A 150 44.83 13.14 0.89
CA LYS A 150 46.19 12.76 0.46
C LYS A 150 47.25 12.89 1.56
N LYS A 151 47.00 13.68 2.61
CA LYS A 151 47.90 13.83 3.77
C LYS A 151 47.64 12.70 4.76
N GLY A 152 48.69 11.96 5.13
CA GLY A 152 48.62 10.85 6.06
C GLY A 152 49.77 10.86 7.06
N ALA A 153 49.64 10.04 8.11
CA ALA A 153 50.63 9.85 9.15
C ALA A 153 50.91 8.36 9.36
N ILE A 154 52.18 7.96 9.26
CA ILE A 154 52.61 6.56 9.34
C ILE A 154 53.89 6.42 10.16
N VAL A 155 54.04 5.30 10.87
CA VAL A 155 55.33 4.83 11.38
C VAL A 155 55.92 3.90 10.34
N PHE A 156 57.05 4.28 9.75
CA PHE A 156 57.74 3.50 8.73
C PHE A 156 59.16 3.21 9.22
N PHE A 157 59.46 1.93 9.51
CA PHE A 157 60.75 1.49 10.07
C PHE A 157 61.24 2.39 11.22
N ASP A 158 60.38 2.60 12.23
CA ASP A 158 60.61 3.42 13.43
C ASP A 158 60.71 4.94 13.23
N GLU A 159 60.53 5.43 11.99
CA GLU A 159 60.41 6.85 11.71
C GLU A 159 58.95 7.27 11.54
N LEU A 160 58.58 8.35 12.24
CA LEU A 160 57.27 8.96 12.11
C LEU A 160 57.25 9.94 10.96
N ILE A 161 56.35 9.70 10.00
CA ILE A 161 56.25 10.47 8.78
C ILE A 161 54.83 11.01 8.66
N ILE A 162 54.70 12.34 8.62
CA ILE A 162 53.48 13.02 8.17
C ILE A 162 53.78 13.72 6.86
N ALA A 163 53.11 13.30 5.79
CA ALA A 163 53.37 13.80 4.45
C ALA A 163 52.15 13.65 3.54
N ASN A 164 52.18 14.39 2.42
CA ASN A 164 51.26 14.14 1.32
C ASN A 164 51.73 12.91 0.53
N SER A 165 50.84 11.95 0.32
CA SER A 165 51.05 10.80 -0.54
C SER A 165 50.90 11.18 -2.01
N ARG A 166 51.46 10.37 -2.93
CA ARG A 166 51.17 10.45 -4.37
C ARG A 166 49.82 9.79 -4.66
N ALA A 167 48.74 10.40 -4.18
CA ALA A 167 47.41 9.82 -4.16
C ALA A 167 46.85 9.42 -5.54
N ASP A 168 47.30 10.05 -6.63
CA ASP A 168 46.92 9.67 -8.01
C ASP A 168 47.46 8.28 -8.44
N ARG A 169 48.39 7.68 -7.69
CA ARG A 169 49.00 6.39 -8.02
C ARG A 169 48.36 5.26 -7.23
N VAL A 170 48.18 4.10 -7.87
CA VAL A 170 47.77 2.87 -7.19
C VAL A 170 49.01 2.03 -6.87
N ASN A 171 49.40 2.00 -5.61
CA ASN A 171 50.47 1.13 -5.10
C ASN A 171 49.82 -0.04 -4.33
N LEU A 172 49.85 -1.25 -4.90
CA LEU A 172 49.27 -2.45 -4.25
C LEU A 172 50.18 -3.06 -3.17
N ILE A 173 51.50 -2.80 -3.24
CA ILE A 173 52.50 -3.33 -2.30
C ILE A 173 53.31 -2.20 -1.67
N GLU A 174 53.70 -2.38 -0.42
CA GLU A 174 54.52 -1.43 0.36
C GLU A 174 56.03 -1.65 0.12
N ASN A 175 56.46 -1.66 -1.14
CA ASN A 175 57.84 -1.99 -1.50
C ASN A 175 58.73 -0.76 -1.72
N PHE A 176 58.39 0.43 -1.22
CA PHE A 176 59.16 1.65 -1.47
C PHE A 176 60.21 1.95 -0.39
N GLN A 177 61.26 2.69 -0.77
CA GLN A 177 62.25 3.24 0.17
C GLN A 177 61.70 4.47 0.91
N VAL A 178 61.07 5.39 0.18
CA VAL A 178 60.53 6.64 0.72
C VAL A 178 59.00 6.65 0.56
N PRO A 179 58.23 6.68 1.65
CA PRO A 179 56.77 6.71 1.59
C PRO A 179 56.19 7.90 0.80
N LYS A 180 56.85 9.06 0.88
CA LYS A 180 56.39 10.34 0.29
C LYS A 180 56.30 10.32 -1.24
N ASP A 181 57.07 9.46 -1.90
CA ASP A 181 57.09 9.34 -3.37
C ASP A 181 56.05 8.36 -3.91
N ASN A 182 55.28 7.74 -3.01
CA ASN A 182 54.32 6.69 -3.32
C ASN A 182 52.97 6.97 -2.66
N ASN A 183 51.97 6.20 -3.04
CA ASN A 183 50.69 6.22 -2.33
C ASN A 183 50.73 5.32 -1.10
N PHE A 184 51.50 5.75 -0.09
CA PHE A 184 51.69 4.99 1.14
C PHE A 184 50.38 4.73 1.91
N ILE A 185 49.37 5.61 1.74
CA ILE A 185 48.05 5.45 2.35
C ILE A 185 47.37 4.21 1.81
N VAL A 186 47.31 4.09 0.49
CA VAL A 186 46.66 2.95 -0.18
C VAL A 186 47.47 1.67 0.01
N SER A 187 48.79 1.70 -0.15
CA SER A 187 49.60 0.50 0.03
C SER A 187 49.50 -0.04 1.45
N ARG A 188 49.48 0.85 2.45
CA ARG A 188 49.37 0.44 3.85
C ARG A 188 47.98 -0.10 4.16
N PHE A 189 46.94 0.58 3.69
CA PHE A 189 45.57 0.13 3.85
C PHE A 189 45.36 -1.26 3.21
N ILE A 190 45.87 -1.47 1.99
CA ILE A 190 45.80 -2.77 1.30
C ILE A 190 46.60 -3.84 2.05
N LEU A 191 47.76 -3.50 2.63
CA LEU A 191 48.54 -4.44 3.46
C LEU A 191 47.78 -4.85 4.71
N ASP A 192 47.26 -3.89 5.48
CA ASP A 192 46.51 -4.19 6.71
C ASP A 192 45.20 -4.92 6.38
N PHE A 193 44.57 -4.60 5.24
CA PHE A 193 43.43 -5.37 4.73
C PHE A 193 43.79 -6.80 4.34
N SER A 194 44.91 -6.99 3.64
CA SER A 194 45.42 -8.31 3.26
C SER A 194 45.73 -9.18 4.47
N ARG A 195 46.23 -8.61 5.56
CA ARG A 195 46.49 -9.33 6.83
C ARG A 195 45.20 -9.85 7.45
N GLU A 196 44.17 -9.02 7.55
CA GLU A 196 42.88 -9.44 8.11
C GLU A 196 42.17 -10.46 7.20
N LEU A 197 42.28 -10.32 5.87
CA LEU A 197 41.77 -11.32 4.93
C LEU A 197 42.43 -12.70 5.13
N LEU A 198 43.76 -12.75 5.35
CA LEU A 198 44.44 -14.02 5.64
C LEU A 198 43.99 -14.66 6.95
N LYS A 199 43.72 -13.86 8.00
CA LYS A 199 43.23 -14.39 9.28
C LYS A 199 41.89 -15.09 9.14
N GLU A 200 41.02 -14.58 8.27
CA GLU A 200 39.73 -15.18 7.92
C GLU A 200 39.82 -16.24 6.79
N ASN A 201 41.03 -16.69 6.43
CA ASN A 201 41.30 -17.67 5.37
C ASN A 201 40.84 -17.25 3.95
N ILE A 202 40.76 -15.96 3.68
CA ILE A 202 40.37 -15.41 2.37
C ILE A 202 41.64 -15.17 1.53
N ASN A 203 41.86 -16.00 0.50
CA ASN A 203 43.00 -15.93 -0.42
C ASN A 203 42.61 -15.25 -1.75
N GLU A 204 42.23 -13.98 -1.68
CA GLU A 204 41.93 -13.18 -2.87
C GLU A 204 43.19 -12.49 -3.45
N SER A 205 43.03 -11.92 -4.64
CA SER A 205 44.07 -11.12 -5.31
C SER A 205 43.56 -9.73 -5.61
N PHE A 206 44.39 -8.71 -5.40
CA PHE A 206 44.09 -7.33 -5.80
C PHE A 206 44.61 -7.05 -7.19
N SER A 207 43.81 -6.42 -8.04
CA SER A 207 44.16 -6.09 -9.42
C SER A 207 43.97 -4.61 -9.69
N HIS A 208 44.97 -3.98 -10.31
CA HIS A 208 44.87 -2.62 -10.81
C HIS A 208 45.21 -2.60 -12.30
N THR A 209 44.31 -2.04 -13.11
CA THR A 209 44.53 -1.94 -14.55
C THR A 209 44.83 -0.50 -14.96
N TYR A 210 45.91 -0.34 -15.72
CA TYR A 210 46.33 0.93 -16.30
C TYR A 210 46.72 0.76 -17.77
N TYR A 211 46.80 1.87 -18.50
CA TYR A 211 47.18 1.88 -19.91
C TYR A 211 48.62 2.37 -20.06
N ILE A 212 49.43 1.60 -20.79
CA ILE A 212 50.74 2.03 -21.28
C ILE A 212 50.60 2.24 -22.80
N GLY A 213 50.48 3.50 -23.21
CA GLY A 213 50.15 3.84 -24.59
C GLY A 213 48.77 3.30 -24.99
N LYS A 214 48.72 2.38 -25.98
CA LYS A 214 47.48 1.69 -26.39
C LYS A 214 47.25 0.34 -25.70
N LYS A 215 48.21 -0.14 -24.89
CA LYS A 215 48.15 -1.48 -24.28
C LYS A 215 47.58 -1.40 -22.86
N LYS A 216 46.53 -2.19 -22.61
CA LYS A 216 45.98 -2.41 -21.26
C LYS A 216 46.90 -3.37 -20.51
N VAL A 217 47.37 -2.96 -19.34
CA VAL A 217 48.25 -3.75 -18.46
C VAL A 217 47.56 -3.88 -17.10
N SER A 218 47.39 -5.11 -16.63
CA SER A 218 46.87 -5.42 -15.30
C SER A 218 48.02 -5.79 -14.37
N ASN A 219 48.18 -5.05 -13.28
CA ASN A 219 49.03 -5.43 -12.17
C ASN A 219 48.17 -6.22 -11.18
N ILE A 220 48.50 -7.48 -10.94
CA ILE A 220 47.77 -8.39 -10.05
C ILE A 220 48.73 -8.83 -8.95
N LYS A 221 48.29 -8.72 -7.70
CA LYS A 221 49.05 -9.08 -6.50
C LYS A 221 48.19 -9.88 -5.56
N ASP A 222 48.66 -11.07 -5.20
CA ASP A 222 47.97 -11.95 -4.27
C ASP A 222 48.12 -11.42 -2.84
N VAL A 223 47.12 -11.66 -2.00
CA VAL A 223 47.14 -11.27 -0.58
C VAL A 223 48.41 -11.77 0.14
N LYS A 224 48.89 -12.98 -0.17
CA LYS A 224 50.15 -13.52 0.37
C LYS A 224 51.38 -12.74 -0.07
N GLU A 225 51.42 -12.34 -1.34
CA GLU A 225 52.53 -11.53 -1.89
C GLU A 225 52.56 -10.14 -1.24
N ILE A 226 51.39 -9.53 -1.03
CA ILE A 226 51.26 -8.22 -0.38
C ILE A 226 51.79 -8.29 1.06
N CYS A 227 51.37 -9.29 1.83
CA CYS A 227 51.83 -9.50 3.19
C CYS A 227 53.34 -9.77 3.25
N TYR A 228 53.86 -10.60 2.35
CA TYR A 228 55.30 -10.89 2.24
C TYR A 228 56.12 -9.61 2.10
N TRP A 229 55.79 -8.74 1.13
CA TRP A 229 56.48 -7.46 0.96
C TRP A 229 56.33 -6.51 2.15
N GLY A 230 55.20 -6.57 2.87
CA GLY A 230 54.96 -5.75 4.06
C GLY A 230 55.77 -6.17 5.29
N GLU A 231 56.25 -7.41 5.34
CA GLU A 231 57.03 -7.97 6.45
C GLU A 231 58.54 -7.76 6.29
N LEU A 232 59.02 -7.51 5.07
CA LEU A 232 60.44 -7.33 4.79
C LEU A 232 61.02 -6.04 5.38
N ASN A 233 62.27 -6.14 5.81
CA ASN A 233 63.11 -5.04 6.29
C ASN A 233 63.55 -4.13 5.13
N LEU A 234 64.04 -2.91 5.41
CA LEU A 234 64.52 -2.00 4.36
C LEU A 234 65.65 -2.65 3.50
N LYS A 235 66.61 -3.32 4.14
CA LYS A 235 67.71 -4.02 3.46
C LYS A 235 67.21 -5.21 2.62
N GLU A 236 66.29 -5.99 3.16
CA GLU A 236 65.73 -7.16 2.46
C GLU A 236 64.90 -6.73 1.25
N LYS A 237 64.17 -5.60 1.35
CA LYS A 237 63.46 -5.00 0.21
C LYS A 237 64.41 -4.56 -0.90
N GLU A 238 65.59 -4.03 -0.56
CA GLU A 238 66.61 -3.63 -1.52
C GLU A 238 67.29 -4.83 -2.19
N GLU A 239 67.66 -5.86 -1.42
CA GLU A 239 68.24 -7.10 -1.92
C GLU A 239 67.28 -7.82 -2.87
N LYS A 240 66.01 -7.98 -2.48
CA LYS A 240 64.96 -8.58 -3.33
C LYS A 240 64.74 -7.83 -4.63
N LYS A 241 64.73 -6.49 -4.59
CA LYS A 241 64.61 -5.68 -5.80
C LYS A 241 65.83 -5.82 -6.71
N PHE A 242 67.02 -5.95 -6.12
CA PHE A 242 68.24 -6.17 -6.88
C PHE A 242 68.22 -7.55 -7.55
N GLU A 243 67.79 -8.59 -6.82
CA GLU A 243 67.57 -9.93 -7.37
C GLU A 243 66.54 -9.94 -8.51
N GLU A 244 65.37 -9.32 -8.32
CA GLU A 244 64.33 -9.22 -9.36
C GLU A 244 64.83 -8.48 -10.61
N LYS A 245 65.61 -7.42 -10.43
CA LYS A 245 66.17 -6.64 -11.53
C LYS A 245 67.26 -7.42 -12.27
N ALA A 246 68.16 -8.08 -11.55
CA ALA A 246 69.19 -8.94 -12.14
C ALA A 246 68.58 -10.12 -12.91
N GLN A 247 67.53 -10.74 -12.37
CA GLN A 247 66.77 -11.79 -13.04
C GLN A 247 66.11 -11.27 -14.33
N SER A 248 65.49 -10.08 -14.27
CA SER A 248 64.85 -9.46 -15.44
C SER A 248 65.85 -9.06 -16.53
N GLU A 249 67.02 -8.54 -16.15
CA GLU A 249 68.11 -8.23 -17.08
C GLU A 249 68.68 -9.49 -17.74
N LYS A 250 68.89 -10.57 -16.97
CA LYS A 250 69.29 -11.89 -17.47
C LYS A 250 68.27 -12.42 -18.49
N GLU A 251 66.97 -12.40 -18.17
CA GLU A 251 65.92 -12.82 -19.09
C GLU A 251 65.87 -11.98 -20.37
N ASN A 252 66.08 -10.67 -20.28
CA ASN A 252 66.05 -9.78 -21.46
C ASN A 252 67.24 -10.05 -22.37
N MET A 253 68.45 -10.26 -21.82
CA MET A 253 69.61 -10.68 -22.60
C MET A 253 69.37 -12.01 -23.31
N ILE A 254 68.78 -13.01 -22.62
CA ILE A 254 68.45 -14.31 -23.20
C ILE A 254 67.43 -14.17 -24.34
N LYS A 255 66.40 -13.34 -24.16
CA LYS A 255 65.39 -13.05 -25.20
C LYS A 255 65.99 -12.40 -26.44
N GLU A 256 66.91 -11.46 -26.27
CA GLU A 256 67.59 -10.80 -27.39
C GLU A 256 68.52 -11.74 -28.15
N GLN A 257 69.31 -12.55 -27.43
CA GLN A 257 70.18 -13.56 -28.04
C GLN A 257 69.39 -14.65 -28.78
N ALA A 258 68.28 -15.12 -28.22
CA ALA A 258 67.39 -16.08 -28.89
C ALA A 258 66.77 -15.49 -30.18
N LYS A 259 66.39 -14.19 -30.16
CA LYS A 259 65.86 -13.50 -31.35
C LYS A 259 66.91 -13.33 -32.45
N SER A 260 68.15 -13.02 -32.10
CA SER A 260 69.23 -12.88 -33.09
C SER A 260 69.56 -14.22 -33.74
N GLU A 261 69.61 -15.31 -32.97
CA GLU A 261 69.90 -16.65 -33.52
C GLU A 261 68.74 -17.22 -34.34
N LEU A 262 67.49 -17.03 -33.92
CA LEU A 262 66.35 -17.42 -34.75
C LEU A 262 66.30 -16.63 -36.07
N LYS A 263 66.75 -15.37 -36.09
CA LYS A 263 66.93 -14.62 -37.35
C LYS A 263 68.03 -15.22 -38.22
N GLN A 264 69.15 -15.64 -37.63
CA GLN A 264 70.25 -16.29 -38.35
C GLN A 264 69.84 -17.68 -38.88
N GLU A 265 69.16 -18.52 -38.09
CA GLU A 265 68.65 -19.82 -38.52
C GLU A 265 67.63 -19.69 -39.66
N ASN A 266 66.73 -18.71 -39.59
CA ASN A 266 65.77 -18.44 -40.67
C ASN A 266 66.46 -17.96 -41.97
N ASN A 267 67.57 -17.22 -41.84
CA ASN A 267 68.38 -16.81 -42.98
C ASN A 267 69.17 -17.98 -43.57
N ASN A 268 69.69 -18.89 -42.74
CA ASN A 268 70.44 -20.07 -43.18
C ASN A 268 69.54 -21.15 -43.83
N LYS A 269 68.25 -21.19 -43.49
CA LYS A 269 67.26 -22.08 -44.15
C LYS A 269 66.75 -21.56 -45.49
N ARG A 270 67.14 -20.35 -45.93
CA ARG A 270 66.86 -19.85 -47.28
C ARG A 270 67.98 -20.31 -48.22
N GLU A 271 67.76 -21.43 -48.91
CA GLU A 271 68.59 -21.81 -50.06
C GLU A 271 68.44 -20.77 -51.18
N SER A 272 69.39 -19.84 -51.27
CA SER A 272 69.62 -19.02 -52.47
C SER A 272 71.11 -18.75 -52.62
N LEU A 273 71.65 -19.03 -53.81
CA LEU A 273 73.09 -19.11 -54.11
C LEU A 273 73.86 -17.78 -54.08
N THR A 274 74.98 -17.84 -53.35
CA THR A 274 76.33 -17.21 -53.45
C THR A 274 76.64 -15.91 -54.23
N LYS A 275 77.36 -14.99 -53.57
CA LYS A 275 78.79 -14.61 -53.86
C LYS A 275 79.36 -13.67 -52.77
N ASP A 276 80.64 -13.87 -52.42
CA ASP A 276 81.57 -12.97 -51.72
C ASP A 276 81.49 -12.72 -50.20
N SER A 277 81.26 -13.73 -49.36
CA SER A 277 81.44 -13.52 -47.91
C SER A 277 82.13 -14.61 -47.11
N TYR A 278 82.76 -15.60 -47.74
CA TYR A 278 83.48 -16.64 -46.99
C TYR A 278 84.70 -16.10 -46.21
N GLU A 279 85.35 -15.03 -46.66
CA GLU A 279 86.45 -14.40 -45.90
C GLU A 279 85.97 -13.57 -44.69
N LYS A 280 84.74 -13.05 -44.70
CA LYS A 280 84.15 -12.33 -43.55
C LYS A 280 83.50 -13.27 -42.54
N ILE A 281 83.04 -14.45 -42.97
CA ILE A 281 82.42 -15.43 -42.07
C ILE A 281 83.49 -16.12 -41.20
N ILE A 282 84.67 -16.42 -41.73
CA ILE A 282 85.75 -17.04 -40.93
C ILE A 282 86.34 -16.05 -39.89
N GLN A 283 86.33 -14.74 -40.18
CA GLN A 283 86.72 -13.69 -39.21
C GLN A 283 85.64 -13.42 -38.14
N ASN A 284 84.35 -13.67 -38.45
CA ASN A 284 83.27 -13.49 -37.48
C ASN A 284 82.97 -14.77 -36.67
N ASP A 285 83.15 -15.96 -37.23
CA ASP A 285 82.92 -17.25 -36.53
C ASP A 285 84.00 -17.54 -35.46
N THR A 286 85.18 -16.93 -35.57
CA THR A 286 86.21 -16.98 -34.51
C THR A 286 85.97 -15.98 -33.37
N SER A 287 85.00 -15.06 -33.51
CA SER A 287 84.77 -13.98 -32.53
C SER A 287 83.69 -14.27 -31.48
N ASN A 288 82.96 -15.39 -31.59
CA ASN A 288 81.84 -15.71 -30.68
C ASN A 288 82.04 -16.96 -29.79
N ILE A 289 83.20 -17.60 -29.83
CA ILE A 289 83.65 -18.44 -28.70
C ILE A 289 84.65 -17.59 -27.92
N LYS A 290 84.15 -16.78 -26.98
CA LYS A 290 85.00 -16.23 -25.92
C LYS A 290 85.42 -17.39 -25.03
N LEU A 291 86.45 -18.12 -25.45
CA LEU A 291 87.40 -18.69 -24.51
C LEU A 291 87.95 -17.49 -23.73
N TYR A 292 87.65 -17.43 -22.43
CA TYR A 292 88.34 -16.51 -21.54
C TYR A 292 89.82 -16.87 -21.58
N ASN A 293 90.60 -16.10 -22.34
CA ASN A 293 92.05 -16.21 -22.34
C ASN A 293 92.53 -15.81 -20.94
N ILE A 294 93.24 -16.69 -20.26
CA ILE A 294 93.85 -16.53 -18.93
C ILE A 294 94.98 -15.47 -18.95
N SER A 295 95.03 -14.58 -19.95
CA SER A 295 96.05 -13.54 -20.09
C SER A 295 95.67 -12.21 -19.44
N SER A 296 94.49 -12.09 -18.81
CA SER A 296 94.09 -10.87 -18.07
C SER A 296 94.19 -11.01 -16.55
N MET A 297 94.82 -12.08 -16.05
CA MET A 297 95.09 -12.27 -14.61
C MET A 297 96.54 -11.92 -14.22
N GLU A 298 97.43 -11.63 -15.18
CA GLU A 298 98.85 -11.34 -14.89
C GLU A 298 99.14 -9.87 -14.51
N ASP A 299 98.20 -8.95 -14.76
CA ASP A 299 98.43 -7.52 -14.53
C ASP A 299 98.18 -7.05 -13.08
N ASP A 300 97.48 -7.83 -12.25
CA ASP A 300 97.19 -7.48 -10.85
C ASP A 300 98.19 -8.06 -9.83
N LEU A 301 99.18 -8.86 -10.27
CA LEU A 301 100.16 -9.50 -9.39
C LEU A 301 101.50 -8.76 -9.26
N ASN A 302 101.74 -7.69 -10.03
CA ASN A 302 103.04 -7.01 -10.09
C ASN A 302 103.16 -5.70 -9.29
N LYS A 303 102.36 -5.55 -8.21
CA LYS A 303 102.61 -4.55 -7.17
C LYS A 303 102.48 -5.20 -5.80
N ASN A 304 103.57 -5.80 -5.32
CA ASN A 304 104.04 -5.71 -3.93
C ASN A 304 105.28 -6.60 -3.77
N ASN A 305 106.45 -5.98 -3.84
CA ASN A 305 107.71 -6.64 -3.57
C ASN A 305 108.04 -6.63 -2.08
N LEU A 306 108.65 -7.74 -1.63
CA LEU A 306 109.56 -7.93 -0.49
C LEU A 306 108.94 -8.07 0.92
N ASN A 307 108.92 -9.31 1.44
CA ASN A 307 109.93 -9.74 2.41
C ASN A 307 109.89 -11.25 2.65
N GLU A 308 111.08 -11.83 2.75
CA GLU A 308 111.38 -13.24 3.03
C GLU A 308 110.90 -13.65 4.43
N THR A 309 110.07 -14.69 4.55
CA THR A 309 110.30 -15.81 5.49
C THR A 309 109.26 -16.94 5.35
N LYS A 310 109.78 -18.18 5.29
CA LYS A 310 109.19 -19.47 5.71
C LYS A 310 108.20 -20.18 4.76
N GLU A 311 108.79 -21.09 3.99
CA GLU A 311 108.30 -22.09 3.03
C GLU A 311 107.24 -23.12 3.48
N GLN A 312 106.49 -22.93 4.58
CA GLN A 312 105.48 -23.91 5.00
C GLN A 312 104.03 -23.42 4.91
N ASN A 313 103.79 -22.10 4.75
CA ASN A 313 102.44 -21.54 4.58
C ASN A 313 102.01 -21.36 3.10
N LYS A 314 102.93 -21.53 2.14
CA LYS A 314 102.64 -21.34 0.70
C LYS A 314 101.73 -22.43 0.13
N ILE A 315 101.92 -23.68 0.55
CA ILE A 315 101.21 -24.85 0.00
C ILE A 315 99.74 -24.92 0.48
N GLN A 316 99.41 -24.37 1.65
CA GLN A 316 98.03 -24.30 2.14
C GLN A 316 97.25 -23.13 1.52
N ILE A 317 97.89 -21.97 1.34
CA ILE A 317 97.28 -20.80 0.69
C ILE A 317 97.06 -21.06 -0.80
N GLU A 318 98.01 -21.69 -1.51
CA GLU A 318 97.86 -22.08 -2.92
C GLU A 318 96.79 -23.17 -3.11
N LYS A 319 96.62 -24.10 -2.18
CA LYS A 319 95.55 -25.12 -2.24
C LYS A 319 94.16 -24.56 -1.91
N GLU A 320 94.06 -23.57 -1.02
CA GLU A 320 92.79 -22.87 -0.74
C GLU A 320 92.42 -21.87 -1.84
N GLN A 321 93.41 -21.23 -2.49
CA GLN A 321 93.21 -20.39 -3.67
C GLN A 321 92.82 -21.23 -4.89
N ALA A 322 93.52 -22.33 -5.18
CA ALA A 322 93.17 -23.25 -6.26
C ALA A 322 91.77 -23.85 -6.08
N LYS A 323 91.36 -24.19 -4.84
CA LYS A 323 89.98 -24.65 -4.54
C LYS A 323 88.92 -23.56 -4.67
N LYS A 324 89.26 -22.29 -4.42
CA LYS A 324 88.34 -21.16 -4.65
C LYS A 324 88.19 -20.89 -6.14
N GLU A 325 89.28 -20.93 -6.89
CA GLU A 325 89.29 -20.83 -8.36
C GLU A 325 88.53 -21.99 -9.02
N GLU A 326 88.73 -23.24 -8.57
CA GLU A 326 87.94 -24.40 -9.02
C GLU A 326 86.43 -24.20 -8.76
N ASN A 327 86.04 -23.76 -7.55
CA ASN A 327 84.65 -23.50 -7.22
C ASN A 327 84.04 -22.31 -7.99
N GLU A 328 84.83 -21.29 -8.33
CA GLU A 328 84.37 -20.17 -9.17
C GLU A 328 84.21 -20.59 -10.63
N ILE A 329 85.14 -21.37 -11.17
CA ILE A 329 85.04 -21.97 -12.50
C ILE A 329 83.80 -22.88 -12.58
N GLU A 330 83.56 -23.71 -11.57
CA GLU A 330 82.41 -24.63 -11.53
C GLU A 330 81.07 -23.86 -11.44
N LYS A 331 81.03 -22.74 -10.71
CA LYS A 331 79.89 -21.80 -10.71
C LYS A 331 79.69 -21.12 -12.07
N ILE A 332 80.75 -20.68 -12.74
CA ILE A 332 80.69 -20.07 -14.08
C ILE A 332 80.19 -21.09 -15.11
N ILE A 333 80.69 -22.33 -15.04
CA ILE A 333 80.26 -23.42 -15.91
C ILE A 333 78.77 -23.72 -15.68
N LYS A 334 78.35 -23.88 -14.42
CA LYS A 334 76.94 -24.11 -14.08
C LYS A 334 76.03 -22.96 -14.55
N TYR A 335 76.46 -21.72 -14.34
CA TYR A 335 75.76 -20.52 -14.83
C TYR A 335 75.67 -20.49 -16.37
N SER A 336 76.72 -20.92 -17.08
CA SER A 336 76.72 -21.00 -18.54
C SER A 336 75.80 -22.09 -19.09
N PHE A 337 75.71 -23.24 -18.41
CA PHE A 337 74.73 -24.30 -18.73
C PHE A 337 73.30 -23.82 -18.50
N GLU A 338 73.02 -23.18 -17.37
CA GLU A 338 71.71 -22.60 -17.07
C GLU A 338 71.30 -21.56 -18.12
N ILE A 339 72.21 -20.68 -18.55
CA ILE A 339 71.94 -19.71 -19.63
C ILE A 339 71.62 -20.41 -20.94
N TYR A 340 72.34 -21.47 -21.30
CA TYR A 340 72.10 -22.21 -22.54
C TYR A 340 70.75 -22.94 -22.51
N GLU A 341 70.41 -23.60 -21.40
CA GLU A 341 69.11 -24.25 -21.22
C GLU A 341 67.96 -23.23 -21.29
N GLU A 342 68.06 -22.12 -20.55
CA GLU A 342 67.06 -21.05 -20.58
C GLU A 342 66.90 -20.46 -21.99
N LYS A 343 68.00 -20.38 -22.75
CA LYS A 343 68.00 -19.90 -24.13
C LYS A 343 67.33 -20.87 -25.10
N GLU A 344 67.58 -22.17 -25.01
CA GLU A 344 66.88 -23.17 -25.85
C GLU A 344 65.38 -23.24 -25.51
N ILE A 345 65.02 -23.11 -24.23
CA ILE A 345 63.63 -22.97 -23.80
C ILE A 345 62.98 -21.72 -24.43
N GLU A 346 63.66 -20.57 -24.38
CA GLU A 346 63.12 -19.32 -24.94
C GLU A 346 63.07 -19.34 -26.47
N LYS A 347 64.02 -19.99 -27.16
CA LYS A 347 63.93 -20.24 -28.62
C LYS A 347 62.70 -21.08 -28.95
N THR A 348 62.47 -22.15 -28.21
CA THR A 348 61.32 -23.05 -28.39
C THR A 348 60.02 -22.29 -28.15
N LYS A 349 59.96 -21.48 -27.10
CA LYS A 349 58.84 -20.58 -26.80
C LYS A 349 58.58 -19.56 -27.90
N GLN A 350 59.61 -18.96 -28.49
CA GLN A 350 59.45 -18.04 -29.62
C GLN A 350 58.98 -18.76 -30.89
N ARG A 351 59.47 -19.97 -31.17
CA ARG A 351 58.96 -20.82 -32.26
C ARG A 351 57.47 -21.16 -32.05
N LEU A 352 57.08 -21.52 -30.83
CA LEU A 352 55.69 -21.79 -30.45
C LEU A 352 54.81 -20.53 -30.54
N GLN A 353 55.29 -19.36 -30.10
CA GLN A 353 54.53 -18.10 -30.24
C GLN A 353 54.32 -17.71 -31.70
N LYS A 354 55.31 -17.95 -32.58
CA LYS A 354 55.16 -17.73 -34.01
C LYS A 354 54.15 -18.73 -34.61
N ALA A 355 54.28 -20.01 -34.27
CA ALA A 355 53.33 -21.04 -34.67
C ALA A 355 51.89 -20.72 -34.19
N GLN A 356 51.73 -20.18 -32.98
CA GLN A 356 50.42 -19.77 -32.45
C GLN A 356 49.80 -18.60 -33.24
N LYS A 357 50.62 -17.67 -33.74
CA LYS A 357 50.13 -16.58 -34.61
C LYS A 357 49.72 -17.10 -35.98
N GLU A 358 50.58 -17.89 -36.60
CA GLU A 358 50.32 -18.52 -37.91
C GLU A 358 49.16 -19.53 -37.83
N ALA A 359 48.90 -20.12 -36.66
CA ALA A 359 47.81 -21.07 -36.43
C ALA A 359 46.43 -20.42 -36.61
N ASN A 360 46.27 -19.12 -36.35
CA ASN A 360 45.01 -18.43 -36.60
C ASN A 360 44.72 -18.31 -38.09
N GLU A 361 45.75 -18.09 -38.91
CA GLU A 361 45.63 -18.04 -40.37
C GLU A 361 45.35 -19.45 -40.92
N ALA A 362 46.08 -20.46 -40.43
CA ALA A 362 45.84 -21.86 -40.75
C ALA A 362 44.44 -22.33 -40.35
N TYR A 363 43.92 -21.85 -39.21
CA TYR A 363 42.55 -22.10 -38.77
C TYR A 363 41.51 -21.42 -39.67
N ALA A 364 41.74 -20.18 -40.10
CA ALA A 364 40.87 -19.49 -41.04
C ALA A 364 40.79 -20.24 -42.39
N ASP A 365 41.93 -20.74 -42.88
CA ASP A 365 41.99 -21.59 -44.06
C ASP A 365 41.27 -22.92 -43.84
N LEU A 366 41.40 -23.55 -42.66
CA LEU A 366 40.64 -24.74 -42.28
C LEU A 366 39.14 -24.52 -42.41
N LYS A 367 38.66 -23.41 -41.86
CA LYS A 367 37.25 -23.04 -41.93
C LYS A 367 36.80 -22.80 -43.36
N ASN A 368 37.62 -22.17 -44.19
CA ASN A 368 37.33 -21.96 -45.61
C ASN A 368 37.25 -23.28 -46.38
N TYR A 369 38.17 -24.21 -46.14
CA TYR A 369 38.13 -25.54 -46.74
C TYR A 369 36.86 -26.30 -46.33
N LEU A 370 36.48 -26.24 -45.06
CA LEU A 370 35.24 -26.85 -44.56
C LEU A 370 33.98 -26.22 -45.17
N ASN A 371 33.94 -24.89 -45.28
CA ASN A 371 32.84 -24.17 -45.90
C ASN A 371 32.67 -24.52 -47.39
N ASN A 372 33.78 -24.87 -48.06
CA ASN A 372 33.78 -25.32 -49.45
C ASN A 372 33.39 -26.82 -49.60
N GLY A 373 32.96 -27.48 -48.50
CA GLY A 373 32.45 -28.84 -48.52
C GLY A 373 33.51 -29.95 -48.44
N THR A 374 34.78 -29.60 -48.17
CA THR A 374 35.81 -30.64 -47.93
C THR A 374 35.63 -31.30 -46.57
N THR A 375 36.01 -32.58 -46.47
CA THR A 375 35.95 -33.30 -45.19
C THR A 375 37.01 -32.77 -44.22
N ILE A 376 36.78 -32.89 -42.90
CA ILE A 376 37.71 -32.42 -41.85
C ILE A 376 39.13 -32.98 -42.04
N LEU A 377 39.23 -34.28 -42.37
CA LEU A 377 40.52 -34.93 -42.58
C LEU A 377 41.26 -34.38 -43.81
N GLU A 378 40.53 -34.02 -44.85
CA GLU A 378 41.08 -33.46 -46.09
C GLU A 378 41.46 -31.99 -45.92
N ALA A 379 40.66 -31.21 -45.19
CA ALA A 379 40.97 -29.84 -44.81
C ALA A 379 42.25 -29.76 -43.95
N ILE A 380 42.41 -30.66 -42.96
CA ILE A 380 43.63 -30.74 -42.13
C ILE A 380 44.86 -31.09 -42.98
N ARG A 381 44.72 -32.05 -43.91
CA ARG A 381 45.82 -32.41 -44.84
C ARG A 381 46.24 -31.25 -45.74
N ASN A 382 45.28 -30.46 -46.23
CA ASN A 382 45.57 -29.30 -47.06
C ASN A 382 46.35 -28.21 -46.30
N ILE A 383 46.05 -28.01 -45.02
CA ILE A 383 46.78 -27.06 -44.16
C ILE A 383 48.16 -27.60 -43.80
N GLN A 384 48.28 -28.91 -43.54
CA GLN A 384 49.57 -29.57 -43.33
C GLN A 384 50.51 -29.34 -44.52
N GLN A 385 50.00 -29.45 -45.75
CA GLN A 385 50.77 -29.19 -46.95
C GLN A 385 51.16 -27.71 -47.12
N LYS A 386 50.26 -26.78 -46.75
CA LYS A 386 50.46 -25.33 -46.92
C LYS A 386 51.44 -24.74 -45.90
N TYR A 387 51.29 -25.08 -44.62
CA TYR A 387 52.06 -24.44 -43.53
C TYR A 387 53.34 -25.18 -43.15
N ARG A 388 53.48 -26.48 -43.50
CA ARG A 388 54.67 -27.33 -43.29
C ARG A 388 55.23 -27.42 -41.85
N ASN A 389 54.72 -26.63 -40.91
CA ASN A 389 55.07 -26.59 -39.50
C ASN A 389 53.98 -27.32 -38.70
N GLU A 390 54.37 -28.41 -38.04
CA GLU A 390 53.47 -29.30 -37.29
C GLU A 390 52.79 -28.59 -36.12
N ASP A 391 53.51 -27.74 -35.38
CA ASP A 391 52.95 -26.99 -34.25
C ASP A 391 51.84 -26.03 -34.68
N THR A 392 52.00 -25.42 -35.87
CA THR A 392 51.01 -24.49 -36.44
C THR A 392 49.71 -25.22 -36.79
N VAL A 393 49.82 -26.42 -37.38
CA VAL A 393 48.69 -27.28 -37.70
C VAL A 393 48.01 -27.79 -36.44
N ASN A 394 48.79 -28.21 -35.43
CA ASN A 394 48.27 -28.72 -34.17
C ASN A 394 47.48 -27.65 -33.41
N PHE A 395 48.00 -26.41 -33.34
CA PHE A 395 47.28 -25.30 -32.73
C PHE A 395 46.00 -24.94 -33.51
N ALA A 396 46.04 -24.94 -34.85
CA ALA A 396 44.85 -24.72 -35.66
C ALA A 396 43.79 -25.82 -35.44
N SER A 397 44.21 -27.08 -35.31
CA SER A 397 43.35 -28.21 -35.01
C SER A 397 42.73 -28.11 -33.60
N LEU A 398 43.49 -27.61 -32.63
CA LEU A 398 43.01 -27.38 -31.27
C LEU A 398 41.97 -26.25 -31.21
N LEU A 399 42.16 -25.16 -31.98
CA LEU A 399 41.15 -24.11 -32.15
C LEU A 399 39.87 -24.66 -32.77
N PHE A 400 39.98 -25.54 -33.75
CA PHE A 400 38.83 -26.22 -34.34
C PHE A 400 38.11 -27.14 -33.34
N SER A 401 38.85 -27.93 -32.55
CA SER A 401 38.26 -28.76 -31.49
C SER A 401 37.54 -27.92 -30.43
N LYS A 402 38.08 -26.75 -30.08
CA LYS A 402 37.41 -25.80 -29.18
C LYS A 402 36.05 -25.36 -29.73
N ASP A 403 35.97 -25.05 -31.01
CA ASP A 403 34.70 -24.63 -31.63
C ASP A 403 33.68 -25.78 -31.71
N ILE A 404 34.13 -27.02 -31.94
CA ILE A 404 33.26 -28.21 -31.83
C ILE A 404 32.70 -28.36 -30.41
N LEU A 405 33.54 -28.22 -29.38
CA LEU A 405 33.08 -28.32 -27.98
C LEU A 405 32.11 -27.19 -27.62
N ASN A 406 32.36 -25.97 -28.10
CA ASN A 406 31.45 -24.85 -27.92
C ASN A 406 30.09 -25.09 -28.59
N LEU A 407 30.07 -25.67 -29.79
CA LEU A 407 28.83 -26.07 -30.46
C LEU A 407 28.06 -27.10 -29.64
N LYS A 408 28.74 -28.13 -29.14
CA LYS A 408 28.13 -29.14 -28.28
C LYS A 408 27.52 -28.53 -27.01
N ASN A 409 28.24 -27.64 -26.34
CA ASN A 409 27.73 -26.95 -25.15
C ASN A 409 26.48 -26.13 -25.48
N LYS A 410 26.45 -25.43 -26.62
CA LYS A 410 25.27 -24.70 -27.09
C LYS A 410 24.11 -25.62 -27.44
N GLU A 411 24.36 -26.79 -28.01
CA GLU A 411 23.31 -27.80 -28.26
C GLU A 411 22.69 -28.31 -26.95
N GLU A 412 23.51 -28.55 -25.92
CA GLU A 412 23.02 -28.91 -24.58
C GLU A 412 22.19 -27.80 -23.94
N GLU A 413 22.60 -26.54 -24.09
CA GLU A 413 21.85 -25.36 -23.62
C GLU A 413 20.50 -25.23 -24.35
N ILE A 414 20.49 -25.37 -25.68
CA ILE A 414 19.25 -25.37 -26.48
C ILE A 414 18.32 -26.49 -26.02
N LYS A 415 18.86 -27.67 -25.70
CA LYS A 415 18.06 -28.79 -25.19
C LYS A 415 17.40 -28.44 -23.85
N LYS A 416 18.15 -27.86 -22.91
CA LYS A 416 17.61 -27.41 -21.61
C LYS A 416 16.53 -26.34 -21.79
N LEU A 417 16.76 -25.36 -22.65
CA LEU A 417 15.77 -24.30 -22.94
C LEU A 417 14.50 -24.85 -23.56
N LYS A 418 14.59 -25.87 -24.43
CA LYS A 418 13.40 -26.57 -24.96
C LYS A 418 12.63 -27.30 -23.85
N ASP A 419 13.34 -27.99 -22.96
CA ASP A 419 12.70 -28.67 -21.83
C ASP A 419 11.99 -27.68 -20.88
N GLU A 420 12.57 -26.49 -20.66
CA GLU A 420 11.94 -25.41 -19.89
C GLU A 420 10.73 -24.82 -20.61
N LEU A 421 10.82 -24.60 -21.92
CA LEU A 421 9.69 -24.13 -22.73
C LEU A 421 8.51 -25.11 -22.66
N ASP A 422 8.77 -26.41 -22.79
CA ASP A 422 7.73 -27.44 -22.69
C ASP A 422 7.08 -27.48 -21.30
N LYS A 423 7.85 -27.22 -20.24
CA LYS A 423 7.28 -27.08 -18.88
C LYS A 423 6.41 -25.83 -18.76
N SER A 424 6.83 -24.72 -19.34
CA SER A 424 6.06 -23.48 -19.34
C SER A 424 4.74 -23.62 -20.10
N ILE A 425 4.77 -24.25 -21.28
CA ILE A 425 3.55 -24.53 -22.08
C ILE A 425 2.56 -25.37 -21.27
N LYS A 426 3.03 -26.44 -20.61
CA LYS A 426 2.16 -27.27 -19.75
C LYS A 426 1.55 -26.49 -18.59
N TYR A 427 2.29 -25.55 -18.01
CA TYR A 427 1.79 -24.69 -16.94
C TYR A 427 0.74 -23.69 -17.45
N GLU A 428 0.94 -23.14 -18.65
CA GLU A 428 -0.02 -22.27 -19.33
C GLU A 428 -1.33 -23.01 -19.64
N ASP A 429 -1.25 -24.24 -20.13
CA ASP A 429 -2.42 -25.10 -20.36
C ASP A 429 -3.21 -25.33 -19.06
N GLN A 430 -2.52 -25.60 -17.95
CA GLN A 430 -3.17 -25.77 -16.63
C GLN A 430 -3.87 -24.49 -16.16
N LEU A 431 -3.27 -23.32 -16.36
CA LEU A 431 -3.89 -22.04 -16.04
C LEU A 431 -5.11 -21.75 -16.92
N SER A 432 -5.03 -22.06 -18.21
CA SER A 432 -6.14 -21.93 -19.16
C SER A 432 -7.34 -22.79 -18.76
N ASP A 433 -7.09 -24.05 -18.37
CA ASP A 433 -8.11 -24.95 -17.82
C ASP A 433 -8.77 -24.39 -16.55
N GLU A 434 -7.97 -23.79 -15.66
CA GLU A 434 -8.49 -23.16 -14.44
C GLU A 434 -9.35 -21.93 -14.75
N ILE A 435 -8.92 -21.08 -15.69
CA ILE A 435 -9.69 -19.93 -16.17
C ILE A 435 -11.02 -20.41 -16.75
N THR A 436 -11.01 -21.43 -17.61
CA THR A 436 -12.22 -21.98 -18.21
C THR A 436 -13.23 -22.44 -17.14
N LYS A 437 -12.76 -23.16 -16.10
CA LYS A 437 -13.61 -23.57 -14.96
C LYS A 437 -14.18 -22.38 -14.18
N ARG A 438 -13.38 -21.32 -14.00
CA ARG A 438 -13.83 -20.08 -13.34
C ARG A 438 -14.87 -19.36 -14.19
N GLU A 439 -14.70 -19.30 -15.51
CA GLU A 439 -15.68 -18.70 -16.43
C GLU A 439 -17.00 -19.46 -16.44
N GLU A 440 -16.97 -20.80 -16.44
CA GLU A 440 -18.18 -21.61 -16.28
C GLU A 440 -18.91 -21.31 -14.97
N THR A 441 -18.16 -21.13 -13.88
CA THR A 441 -18.71 -20.79 -12.56
C THR A 441 -19.34 -19.40 -12.56
N ILE A 442 -18.67 -18.41 -13.16
CA ILE A 442 -19.21 -17.05 -13.32
C ILE A 442 -20.48 -17.07 -14.16
N SER A 443 -20.53 -17.85 -15.23
CA SER A 443 -21.72 -17.99 -16.08
C SER A 443 -22.91 -18.57 -15.30
N LYS A 444 -22.68 -19.60 -14.47
CA LYS A 444 -23.69 -20.15 -13.55
C LYS A 444 -24.20 -19.10 -12.56
N LEU A 445 -23.29 -18.37 -11.90
CA LEU A 445 -23.64 -17.32 -10.95
C LEU A 445 -24.45 -16.20 -11.62
N LYS A 446 -24.08 -15.78 -12.82
CA LYS A 446 -24.81 -14.79 -13.61
C LYS A 446 -26.24 -15.26 -13.90
N GLY A 447 -26.43 -16.53 -14.27
CA GLY A 447 -27.75 -17.14 -14.41
C GLY A 447 -28.57 -17.09 -13.12
N THR A 448 -27.95 -17.43 -11.98
CA THR A 448 -28.62 -17.35 -10.67
C THR A 448 -29.02 -15.92 -10.30
N ILE A 449 -28.14 -14.94 -10.53
CA ILE A 449 -28.45 -13.52 -10.27
C ILE A 449 -29.61 -13.05 -11.13
N GLN A 450 -29.67 -13.45 -12.41
CA GLN A 450 -30.76 -13.09 -13.29
C GLN A 450 -32.10 -13.68 -12.82
N LEU A 451 -32.11 -14.95 -12.36
CA LEU A 451 -33.30 -15.55 -11.76
C LEU A 451 -33.76 -14.78 -10.52
N LYS A 452 -32.83 -14.44 -9.61
CA LYS A 452 -33.15 -13.64 -8.42
C LYS A 452 -33.61 -12.22 -8.74
N THR A 453 -33.06 -11.62 -9.79
CA THR A 453 -33.51 -10.30 -10.27
C THR A 453 -34.95 -10.37 -10.77
N ASN A 454 -35.30 -11.41 -11.53
CA ASN A 454 -36.66 -11.61 -12.00
C ASN A 454 -37.64 -11.87 -10.85
N GLU A 455 -37.25 -12.67 -9.85
CA GLU A 455 -38.05 -12.89 -8.63
C GLU A 455 -38.31 -11.55 -7.89
N ILE A 456 -37.29 -10.70 -7.76
CA ILE A 456 -37.42 -9.39 -7.11
C ILE A 456 -38.35 -8.46 -7.90
N ILE A 457 -38.26 -8.47 -9.23
CA ILE A 457 -39.15 -7.68 -10.09
C ILE A 457 -40.60 -8.13 -9.91
N ALA A 458 -40.86 -9.44 -9.91
CA ALA A 458 -42.20 -9.98 -9.70
C ALA A 458 -42.78 -9.60 -8.32
N MET A 459 -41.98 -9.75 -7.25
CA MET A 459 -42.41 -9.30 -5.91
C MET A 459 -42.70 -7.81 -5.85
N ARG A 460 -41.91 -6.99 -6.55
CA ARG A 460 -42.15 -5.54 -6.61
C ARG A 460 -43.48 -5.22 -7.30
N GLU A 461 -43.78 -5.89 -8.41
CA GLU A 461 -45.07 -5.72 -9.10
C GLU A 461 -46.24 -6.16 -8.20
N GLU A 462 -46.10 -7.25 -7.44
CA GLU A 462 -47.10 -7.67 -6.45
C GLU A 462 -47.32 -6.59 -5.38
N PHE A 463 -46.25 -6.02 -4.82
CA PHE A 463 -46.36 -4.94 -3.83
C PHE A 463 -46.95 -3.65 -4.40
N ASP A 464 -46.58 -3.26 -5.63
CA ASP A 464 -47.14 -2.07 -6.28
C ASP A 464 -48.66 -2.24 -6.51
N ASN A 465 -49.11 -3.44 -6.90
CA ASN A 465 -50.53 -3.76 -7.02
C ASN A 465 -51.26 -3.70 -5.65
N GLU A 466 -50.64 -4.22 -4.58
CA GLU A 466 -51.22 -4.17 -3.23
C GLU A 466 -51.34 -2.73 -2.73
N ILE A 467 -50.33 -1.89 -2.98
CA ILE A 467 -50.37 -0.46 -2.66
C ILE A 467 -51.50 0.25 -3.41
N GLU A 468 -51.73 -0.07 -4.69
CA GLU A 468 -52.83 0.50 -5.47
C GLU A 468 -54.20 0.08 -4.91
N GLN A 469 -54.36 -1.19 -4.51
CA GLN A 469 -55.58 -1.66 -3.84
C GLN A 469 -55.82 -0.93 -2.51
N LEU A 470 -54.77 -0.72 -1.71
CA LEU A 470 -54.88 0.03 -0.45
C LEU A 470 -55.30 1.48 -0.68
N LYS A 471 -54.75 2.16 -1.70
CA LYS A 471 -55.18 3.52 -2.07
C LYS A 471 -56.64 3.57 -2.48
N ASN A 472 -57.09 2.65 -3.33
CA ASN A 472 -58.49 2.57 -3.73
C ASN A 472 -59.43 2.32 -2.53
N ASN A 473 -58.99 1.53 -1.55
CA ASN A 473 -59.75 1.32 -0.33
C ASN A 473 -59.78 2.56 0.56
N GLU A 474 -58.68 3.32 0.66
CA GLU A 474 -58.64 4.59 1.39
C GLU A 474 -59.59 5.63 0.78
N GLU A 475 -59.68 5.72 -0.54
CA GLU A 475 -60.64 6.60 -1.22
C GLU A 475 -62.10 6.22 -0.92
N LYS A 476 -62.41 4.92 -0.95
CA LYS A 476 -63.74 4.42 -0.56
C LYS A 476 -64.08 4.74 0.90
N ILE A 477 -63.10 4.64 1.80
CA ILE A 477 -63.30 5.01 3.21
C ILE A 477 -63.64 6.50 3.34
N LYS A 478 -62.92 7.38 2.63
CA LYS A 478 -63.21 8.83 2.63
C LYS A 478 -64.61 9.13 2.08
N GLU A 479 -65.05 8.40 1.06
CA GLU A 479 -66.40 8.55 0.52
C GLU A 479 -67.46 8.11 1.54
N ILE A 480 -67.23 6.99 2.24
CA ILE A 480 -68.10 6.53 3.34
C ILE A 480 -68.13 7.54 4.48
N GLU A 481 -66.99 8.10 4.88
CA GLU A 481 -66.91 9.14 5.92
C GLU A 481 -67.74 10.37 5.53
N LYS A 482 -67.67 10.80 4.27
CA LYS A 482 -68.49 11.92 3.77
C LYS A 482 -69.99 11.61 3.85
N ILE A 483 -70.40 10.41 3.42
CA ILE A 483 -71.80 9.97 3.52
C ILE A 483 -72.26 9.93 4.98
N LEU A 484 -71.40 9.47 5.90
CA LEU A 484 -71.72 9.44 7.34
C LEU A 484 -71.95 10.84 7.91
N VAL A 485 -71.11 11.81 7.53
CA VAL A 485 -71.29 13.22 7.93
C VAL A 485 -72.62 13.78 7.38
N GLU A 486 -72.92 13.54 6.11
CA GLU A 486 -74.20 13.97 5.49
C GLU A 486 -75.42 13.32 6.18
N GLN A 487 -75.31 12.05 6.56
CA GLN A 487 -76.35 11.35 7.32
C GLN A 487 -76.51 11.91 8.73
N GLU A 488 -75.41 12.25 9.42
CA GLU A 488 -75.44 12.85 10.76
C GLU A 488 -76.07 14.25 10.73
N GLU A 489 -75.79 15.07 9.71
CA GLU A 489 -76.47 16.34 9.48
C GLU A 489 -77.98 16.13 9.26
N THR A 490 -78.36 15.17 8.41
CA THR A 490 -79.78 14.85 8.15
C THR A 490 -80.50 14.37 9.41
N ILE A 491 -79.86 13.53 10.23
CA ILE A 491 -80.41 13.08 11.51
C ILE A 491 -80.64 14.26 12.44
N ASN A 492 -79.67 15.18 12.56
CA ASN A 492 -79.81 16.38 13.37
C ASN A 492 -80.96 17.30 12.88
N GLU A 493 -81.15 17.44 11.57
CA GLU A 493 -82.29 18.17 11.01
C GLU A 493 -83.62 17.53 11.38
N LEU A 494 -83.75 16.21 11.22
CA LEU A 494 -84.96 15.46 11.57
C LEU A 494 -85.25 15.48 13.07
N ASP A 495 -84.23 15.43 13.93
CA ASP A 495 -84.39 15.54 15.38
C ASP A 495 -84.89 16.94 15.77
N ASN A 496 -84.37 18.00 15.13
CA ASN A 496 -84.87 19.36 15.32
C ASN A 496 -86.33 19.51 14.86
N GLU A 497 -86.70 18.90 13.74
CA GLU A 497 -88.07 18.90 13.23
C GLU A 497 -89.02 18.12 14.17
N ASN A 498 -88.60 16.94 14.64
CA ASN A 498 -89.34 16.14 15.61
C ASN A 498 -89.53 16.89 16.94
N GLN A 499 -88.54 17.64 17.41
CA GLN A 499 -88.68 18.49 18.60
C GLN A 499 -89.74 19.57 18.39
N LYS A 500 -89.70 20.29 17.26
CA LYS A 500 -90.73 21.30 16.92
C LYS A 500 -92.11 20.69 16.87
N LEU A 501 -92.27 19.55 16.19
CA LEU A 501 -93.55 18.85 16.09
C LEU A 501 -94.06 18.37 17.45
N SER A 502 -93.16 17.89 18.31
CA SER A 502 -93.49 17.51 19.70
C SER A 502 -94.00 18.70 20.51
N ASP A 503 -93.39 19.86 20.37
CA ASP A 503 -93.83 21.09 21.05
C ASP A 503 -95.17 21.60 20.50
N ASP A 504 -95.37 21.59 19.17
CA ASP A 504 -96.66 21.91 18.54
C ASP A 504 -97.78 20.95 18.99
N TYR A 505 -97.45 19.66 19.14
CA TYR A 505 -98.37 18.66 19.66
C TYR A 505 -98.75 18.95 21.11
N LYS A 506 -97.79 19.33 21.98
CA LYS A 506 -98.09 19.74 23.37
C LYS A 506 -99.04 20.95 23.40
N ILE A 507 -98.75 21.99 22.60
CA ILE A 507 -99.60 23.18 22.50
C ILE A 507 -101.02 22.80 22.05
N SER A 508 -101.13 21.95 21.02
CA SER A 508 -102.42 21.49 20.51
C SER A 508 -103.19 20.66 21.53
N LYS A 509 -102.49 19.80 22.29
CA LYS A 509 -103.09 18.99 23.37
C LYS A 509 -103.59 19.87 24.52
N GLU A 510 -102.84 20.89 24.94
CA GLU A 510 -103.31 21.86 25.93
C GLU A 510 -104.56 22.60 25.45
N LYS A 511 -104.60 22.99 24.17
CA LYS A 511 -105.77 23.62 23.56
C LYS A 511 -106.99 22.68 23.54
N LEU A 512 -106.78 21.40 23.23
CA LEU A 512 -107.82 20.38 23.28
C LEU A 512 -108.38 20.24 24.70
N ILE A 513 -107.53 20.14 25.72
CA ILE A 513 -107.96 20.06 27.13
C ILE A 513 -108.81 21.28 27.50
N LYS A 514 -108.39 22.50 27.12
CA LYS A 514 -109.17 23.72 27.35
C LYS A 514 -110.55 23.63 26.70
N LEU A 515 -110.62 23.22 25.43
CA LEU A 515 -111.89 23.06 24.71
C LEU A 515 -112.76 21.95 25.32
N GLU A 516 -112.19 20.84 25.77
CA GLU A 516 -112.93 19.77 26.45
C GLU A 516 -113.53 20.26 27.78
N THR A 517 -112.78 21.03 28.57
CA THR A 517 -113.31 21.63 29.80
C THR A 517 -114.45 22.60 29.51
N GLU A 518 -114.32 23.45 28.48
CA GLU A 518 -115.38 24.37 28.06
C GLU A 518 -116.63 23.62 27.57
N ASN A 519 -116.43 22.55 26.78
CA ASN A 519 -117.52 21.73 26.28
C ASN A 519 -118.25 20.98 27.42
N ASN A 520 -117.53 20.53 28.45
CA ASN A 520 -118.13 19.93 29.63
C ASN A 520 -118.97 20.95 30.43
N ILE A 521 -118.45 22.17 30.63
CA ILE A 521 -119.20 23.27 31.26
C ILE A 521 -120.49 23.56 30.47
N LEU A 522 -120.39 23.62 29.13
CA LEU A 522 -121.56 23.84 28.27
C LEU A 522 -122.56 22.68 28.35
N LYS A 523 -122.10 21.42 28.42
CA LYS A 523 -122.99 20.26 28.58
C LYS A 523 -123.75 20.28 29.90
N GLU A 524 -123.10 20.65 31.01
CA GLU A 524 -123.76 20.83 32.31
C GLU A 524 -124.83 21.93 32.22
N ARG A 525 -124.48 23.08 31.63
CA ARG A 525 -125.42 24.19 31.44
C ARG A 525 -126.61 23.84 30.55
N VAL A 526 -126.40 23.01 29.52
CA VAL A 526 -127.48 22.47 28.69
C VAL A 526 -128.38 21.52 29.49
N LYS A 527 -127.81 20.75 30.42
CA LYS A 527 -128.57 19.83 31.28
C LYS A 527 -129.44 20.62 32.29
N GLU A 528 -128.87 21.63 32.94
CA GLU A 528 -129.63 22.55 33.81
C GLU A 528 -130.80 23.21 33.07
N ASN A 529 -130.55 23.76 31.88
CA ASN A 529 -131.60 24.34 31.04
C ASN A 529 -132.69 23.33 30.65
N LYS A 530 -132.35 22.06 30.43
CA LYS A 530 -133.35 21.00 30.16
C LYS A 530 -134.21 20.69 31.38
N GLU A 531 -133.63 20.74 32.58
CA GLU A 531 -134.35 20.54 33.84
C GLU A 531 -135.29 21.72 34.13
N GLU A 532 -134.84 22.97 33.94
CA GLU A 532 -135.71 24.15 33.98
C GLU A 532 -136.86 24.04 32.99
N ARG A 533 -136.58 23.63 31.75
CA ARG A 533 -137.63 23.47 30.73
C ARG A 533 -138.68 22.44 31.12
N LYS A 534 -138.30 21.32 31.73
CA LYS A 534 -139.24 20.32 32.27
C LYS A 534 -140.12 20.90 33.37
N TYR A 535 -139.55 21.70 34.27
CA TYR A 535 -140.31 22.37 35.33
C TYR A 535 -141.39 23.29 34.75
N TYR A 536 -141.05 24.10 33.74
CA TYR A 536 -142.04 24.94 33.04
C TYR A 536 -143.10 24.13 32.27
N GLU A 537 -142.72 23.01 31.63
CA GLU A 537 -143.68 22.11 30.96
C GLU A 537 -144.71 21.50 31.93
N ASP A 538 -144.30 21.15 33.15
CA ASP A 538 -145.21 20.58 34.15
C ASP A 538 -146.19 21.63 34.71
N ILE A 539 -145.75 22.88 34.89
CA ILE A 539 -146.65 24.00 35.19
C ILE A 539 -147.70 24.15 34.08
N GLN A 540 -147.26 24.10 32.82
CA GLN A 540 -148.15 24.26 31.67
C GLN A 540 -149.20 23.13 31.59
N LYS A 541 -148.82 21.89 31.87
CA LYS A 541 -149.78 20.75 31.99
C LYS A 541 -150.78 20.95 33.11
N GLY A 542 -150.35 21.50 34.25
CA GLY A 542 -151.24 21.87 35.36
C GLY A 542 -152.30 22.89 34.91
N PHE A 543 -151.90 23.90 34.15
CA PHE A 543 -152.80 24.90 33.59
C PHE A 543 -153.84 24.31 32.62
N TYR A 544 -153.43 23.40 31.73
CA TYR A 544 -154.36 22.72 30.80
C TYR A 544 -155.39 21.84 31.51
N ARG A 545 -155.01 21.15 32.61
CA ARG A 545 -155.99 20.38 33.41
C ARG A 545 -157.08 21.27 33.99
N TYR A 546 -156.68 22.44 34.50
CA TYR A 546 -157.61 23.41 35.05
C TYR A 546 -158.59 23.96 33.98
N GLN A 547 -158.11 24.21 32.75
CA GLN A 547 -158.98 24.60 31.64
C GLN A 547 -160.03 23.54 31.30
N ILE A 548 -159.64 22.26 31.25
CA ILE A 548 -160.55 21.14 30.95
C ILE A 548 -161.65 21.01 32.02
N GLU A 549 -161.31 21.16 33.30
CA GLU A 549 -162.31 21.15 34.38
C GLU A 549 -163.31 22.31 34.25
N LEU A 550 -162.84 23.48 33.85
CA LEU A 550 -163.67 24.67 33.64
C LEU A 550 -164.61 24.51 32.43
N GLU A 551 -164.19 23.81 31.38
CA GLU A 551 -165.02 23.44 30.23
C GLU A 551 -166.13 22.44 30.59
N LYS A 552 -165.82 21.41 31.38
CA LYS A 552 -166.84 20.46 31.88
C LYS A 552 -167.94 21.16 32.69
N ALA A 553 -167.57 22.12 33.53
CA ALA A 553 -168.53 22.91 34.29
C ALA A 553 -169.43 23.78 33.38
N LYS A 554 -168.93 24.25 32.23
CA LYS A 554 -169.73 24.97 31.23
C LYS A 554 -170.71 24.06 30.50
N GLU A 555 -170.30 22.85 30.11
CA GLU A 555 -171.17 21.87 29.46
C GLU A 555 -172.33 21.41 30.38
N GLU A 556 -172.08 21.24 31.69
CA GLU A 556 -173.15 20.96 32.66
C GLU A 556 -174.16 22.11 32.77
N LYS A 557 -173.68 23.36 32.75
CA LYS A 557 -174.54 24.54 32.74
C LYS A 557 -175.44 24.59 31.50
N GLU A 558 -174.91 24.26 30.32
CA GLU A 558 -175.72 24.22 29.08
C GLU A 558 -176.79 23.12 29.09
N LYS A 559 -176.49 21.94 29.64
CA LYS A 559 -177.49 20.86 29.81
C LYS A 559 -178.65 21.27 30.72
N LEU A 560 -178.37 22.03 31.78
CA LEU A 560 -179.40 22.57 32.68
C LEU A 560 -180.26 23.63 31.98
N LEU A 561 -179.65 24.53 31.20
CA LEU A 561 -180.38 25.52 30.37
C LEU A 561 -181.31 24.87 29.34
N LEU A 562 -180.89 23.77 28.72
CA LEU A 562 -181.73 23.03 27.75
C LEU A 562 -182.94 22.35 28.43
N LYS A 563 -182.79 21.91 29.69
CA LYS A 563 -183.89 21.40 30.50
C LYS A 563 -184.90 22.50 30.87
N ILE A 564 -184.42 23.70 31.19
CA ILE A 564 -185.28 24.86 31.49
C ILE A 564 -186.13 25.23 30.27
N LYS A 565 -185.53 25.32 29.08
CA LYS A 565 -186.27 25.58 27.82
C LYS A 565 -187.38 24.57 27.54
N LYS A 566 -187.15 23.28 27.80
CA LYS A 566 -188.16 22.22 27.62
C LYS A 566 -189.33 22.33 28.59
N ILE A 567 -189.11 22.91 29.77
CA ILE A 567 -190.18 23.15 30.76
C ILE A 567 -191.02 24.36 30.32
N GLU A 568 -190.38 25.45 29.90
CA GLU A 568 -191.06 26.65 29.38
C GLU A 568 -191.92 26.34 28.14
N GLU A 569 -191.47 25.46 27.25
CA GLU A 569 -192.19 25.08 26.03
C GLU A 569 -193.42 24.18 26.33
N ASN A 570 -193.36 23.39 27.40
CA ASN A 570 -194.51 22.64 27.91
C ASN A 570 -195.54 23.55 28.59
N GLU A 571 -195.10 24.59 29.31
CA GLU A 571 -196.01 25.61 29.85
C GLU A 571 -196.75 26.36 28.75
N ARG A 572 -196.05 26.72 27.66
CA ARG A 572 -196.64 27.41 26.51
C ARG A 572 -197.69 26.58 25.76
N GLN A 573 -197.50 25.25 25.66
CA GLN A 573 -198.49 24.35 25.08
C GLN A 573 -199.73 24.15 25.98
N ASN A 574 -199.57 24.26 27.30
CA ASN A 574 -200.70 24.26 28.24
C ASN A 574 -201.47 25.59 28.18
N GLU A 575 -200.80 26.73 28.02
CA GLU A 575 -201.45 28.03 27.78
C GLU A 575 -202.27 28.06 26.48
N GLU A 576 -201.78 27.45 25.39
CA GLU A 576 -202.56 27.35 24.14
C GLU A 576 -203.80 26.46 24.26
N LYS A 577 -203.75 25.40 25.07
CA LYS A 577 -204.93 24.57 25.38
C LYS A 577 -205.96 25.34 26.21
N ILE A 578 -205.51 26.18 27.13
CA ILE A 578 -206.37 27.04 27.96
C ILE A 578 -207.01 28.14 27.08
N ASN A 579 -206.26 28.79 26.19
CA ASN A 579 -206.78 29.86 25.32
C ASN A 579 -207.80 29.36 24.28
N ARG A 580 -207.64 28.14 23.74
CA ARG A 580 -208.66 27.53 22.85
C ARG A 580 -209.94 27.12 23.59
N MET A 581 -209.86 26.84 24.89
CA MET A 581 -211.05 26.66 25.75
C MET A 581 -211.75 28.00 26.04
N ILE A 582 -211.00 29.09 26.18
CA ILE A 582 -211.52 30.43 26.46
C ILE A 582 -212.23 31.06 25.25
N GLU A 583 -211.79 30.83 24.01
CA GLU A 583 -212.46 31.35 22.80
C GLU A 583 -213.78 30.65 22.47
N LYS A 584 -213.98 29.38 22.85
CA LYS A 584 -215.27 28.69 22.67
C LYS A 584 -216.28 28.99 23.77
N MET A 585 -215.86 29.51 24.92
CA MET A 585 -216.76 29.87 26.03
C MET A 585 -217.23 31.35 25.98
N LYS A 586 -216.74 32.17 25.04
CA LYS A 586 -217.16 33.58 24.87
C LYS A 586 -218.40 33.81 23.98
N SER A 587 -219.26 32.79 23.83
CA SER A 587 -220.61 32.91 23.24
C SER A 587 -221.74 32.30 24.10
N LYS A 588 -221.58 32.27 25.43
CA LYS A 588 -222.69 32.13 26.40
C LYS A 588 -222.23 32.52 27.82
N GLU A 589 -222.98 33.46 28.39
CA GLU A 589 -223.25 33.73 29.82
C GLU A 589 -222.11 33.85 30.86
N ASN A 590 -222.05 35.08 31.41
CA ASN A 590 -222.24 35.46 32.82
C ASN A 590 -221.31 34.97 33.93
N GLU A 591 -220.94 35.97 34.76
CA GLU A 591 -220.72 35.91 36.22
C GLU A 591 -219.54 35.04 36.69
N SER A 592 -218.81 35.32 37.76
CA SER A 592 -218.67 36.35 38.80
C SER A 592 -217.43 35.90 39.61
N ASP A 593 -216.94 36.72 40.54
CA ASP A 593 -216.39 36.33 41.86
C ASP A 593 -215.68 34.96 42.00
N THR A 594 -214.48 34.81 42.56
CA THR A 594 -214.07 35.25 43.89
C THR A 594 -212.67 34.69 44.22
N THR A 595 -211.91 35.46 44.99
CA THR A 595 -210.99 35.10 46.10
C THR A 595 -210.59 33.62 46.37
N LEU A 596 -209.32 33.38 46.81
CA LEU A 596 -208.88 33.11 48.21
C LEU A 596 -207.54 32.29 48.32
N ARG A 597 -206.64 32.78 49.20
CA ARG A 597 -205.73 32.08 50.16
C ARG A 597 -204.58 31.11 49.76
N ALA A 598 -203.35 31.51 50.15
CA ALA A 598 -202.51 31.04 51.29
C ALA A 598 -202.35 29.53 51.67
N LYS A 599 -201.14 29.23 52.23
CA LYS A 599 -200.64 28.06 53.06
C LYS A 599 -199.71 27.06 52.33
N ASP A 600 -198.68 26.37 52.88
CA ASP A 600 -198.05 26.13 54.21
C ASP A 600 -196.55 25.69 53.95
N ILE A 601 -195.50 25.98 54.76
CA ILE A 601 -194.81 25.32 55.92
C ILE A 601 -194.14 23.90 55.71
N ILE A 602 -192.84 23.74 56.10
CA ILE A 602 -192.21 22.76 57.07
C ILE A 602 -190.77 22.21 56.71
N GLU A 603 -189.82 22.48 57.63
CA GLU A 603 -188.67 21.74 58.29
C GLU A 603 -187.76 20.65 57.63
N GLY A 604 -186.46 20.63 58.07
CA GLY A 604 -185.82 19.42 58.67
C GLY A 604 -184.38 18.91 58.26
N ASN A 605 -183.39 19.05 59.17
CA ASN A 605 -182.30 18.11 59.65
C ASN A 605 -181.00 17.64 58.89
N LEU A 606 -179.85 17.74 59.64
CA LEU A 606 -178.68 16.82 59.98
C LEU A 606 -178.07 15.85 58.92
N ASP A 607 -176.76 15.46 58.87
CA ASP A 607 -175.88 14.85 59.91
C ASP A 607 -174.37 14.66 59.47
N LYS A 608 -173.51 14.12 60.38
CA LYS A 608 -172.03 13.91 60.39
C LYS A 608 -171.45 12.70 59.59
N ASP A 609 -170.12 12.66 59.29
CA ASP A 609 -169.09 11.71 59.84
C ASP A 609 -167.68 11.64 59.14
N PHE A 610 -166.77 10.90 59.79
CA PHE A 610 -165.28 10.80 59.88
C PHE A 610 -164.42 9.99 58.83
N LYS A 611 -163.06 10.06 59.00
CA LYS A 611 -161.91 9.16 58.63
C LYS A 611 -161.24 9.31 57.22
N ASN A 612 -159.92 9.16 56.97
CA ASN A 612 -158.74 8.63 57.70
C ASN A 612 -157.37 9.04 57.03
N TYR A 613 -156.30 9.13 57.85
CA TYR A 613 -154.81 8.99 57.67
C TYR A 613 -154.12 8.64 56.31
N LYS A 614 -152.91 9.23 56.04
CA LYS A 614 -151.55 8.65 56.28
C LYS A 614 -150.35 9.59 55.95
N LYS A 615 -149.17 9.19 56.44
CA LYS A 615 -147.90 9.89 56.80
C LYS A 615 -146.83 10.16 55.71
N ASN A 616 -145.89 11.04 56.13
CA ASN A 616 -144.50 11.37 55.75
C ASN A 616 -144.27 12.41 54.65
#